data_AF-A0A218QKW7-F1
#
_entry.id   AF-A0A218QKW7-F1
#
_cell.length_a   1.000
_cell.length_b   1.000
_cell.length_c   1.000
_cell.angle_alpha   90.00
_cell.angle_beta   90.00
_cell.angle_gamma   90.00
#
_symmetry.space_group_name_H-M   'P 1'
#
loop_
_entity.id
_entity.type
_entity.pdbx_description
1 polymer ?
#
loop_
_entity_poly.entity_id
_entity_poly.type
_entity_poly.pdbx_seq_one_letter_code
_entity_poly.pdbx_strand_id
1 'polypeptide(L)'
;MTGVNLIDLILSLLLGLMILLFIFRIILTWYPQVDLNRLPFNLVAWPTEPFLVPLRHIVQPIGGVDITPIIWVGILSLLREILLGQQGLLTMMFRV
;
A
#
# COMPACT_ATOMS: atom_id res chain seq x y z
N MET A 1 5.60 -24.78 -14.03
CA MET A 1 5.23 -23.51 -13.39
C MET A 1 4.45 -22.71 -14.42
N THR A 2 3.12 -22.79 -14.38
CA THR A 2 2.26 -22.08 -15.33
C THR A 2 2.39 -20.57 -15.12
N GLY A 3 2.25 -19.76 -16.18
CA GLY A 3 2.41 -18.30 -16.09
C GLY A 3 1.48 -17.61 -15.07
N VAL A 4 0.37 -18.28 -14.73
CA VAL A 4 -0.57 -17.88 -13.67
C VAL A 4 0.11 -17.77 -12.30
N ASN A 5 0.99 -18.72 -11.95
CA ASN A 5 1.73 -18.67 -10.67
C ASN A 5 2.68 -17.46 -10.59
N LEU A 6 3.14 -16.96 -11.74
CA LEU A 6 4.02 -15.81 -11.79
C LEU A 6 3.25 -14.51 -11.53
N ILE A 7 2.05 -14.38 -12.10
CA ILE A 7 1.17 -13.23 -11.89
C ILE A 7 0.77 -13.13 -10.42
N ASP A 8 0.33 -14.25 -9.84
CA ASP A 8 -0.08 -14.30 -8.43
C ASP A 8 1.09 -13.94 -7.50
N LEU A 9 2.29 -14.44 -7.79
CA LEU A 9 3.50 -14.12 -7.03
C LEU A 9 3.85 -12.62 -7.09
N ILE A 10 3.91 -12.06 -8.30
CA ILE A 10 4.26 -10.64 -8.50
C ILE A 10 3.23 -9.75 -7.84
N LEU A 11 1.94 -10.05 -8.04
CA LEU A 11 0.85 -9.24 -7.47
C LEU A 11 0.83 -9.33 -5.95
N SER A 12 1.01 -10.53 -5.39
CA SER A 12 1.08 -10.74 -3.94
C SER A 12 2.25 -9.95 -3.32
N LEU A 13 3.43 -10.01 -3.95
CA LEU A 13 4.60 -9.28 -3.48
C LEU A 13 4.40 -7.77 -3.59
N LEU A 14 3.87 -7.29 -4.71
CA LEU A 14 3.65 -5.86 -4.95
C LEU A 14 2.63 -5.27 -3.97
N LEU A 15 1.46 -5.91 -3.82
CA LEU A 15 0.42 -5.44 -2.90
C LEU A 15 0.91 -5.53 -1.45
N GLY A 16 1.58 -6.62 -1.07
CA GLY A 16 2.15 -6.78 0.26
C GLY A 16 3.21 -5.71 0.57
N LEU A 17 4.10 -5.43 -0.37
CA LEU A 17 5.12 -4.39 -0.24
C LEU A 17 4.49 -3.00 -0.14
N MET A 18 3.50 -2.67 -0.97
CA MET A 18 2.80 -1.38 -0.88
C MET A 18 2.10 -1.20 0.46
N ILE A 19 1.42 -2.22 0.98
CA ILE A 19 0.81 -2.19 2.31
C ILE A 19 1.87 -1.91 3.38
N LEU A 20 3.01 -2.62 3.32
CA LEU A 20 4.11 -2.42 4.27
C LEU A 20 4.67 -0.99 4.20
N LEU A 21 4.86 -0.45 2.99
CA LEU A 21 5.32 0.93 2.80
C LEU A 21 4.32 1.94 3.37
N PHE A 22 3.01 1.74 3.18
CA PHE A 22 2.02 2.61 3.80
C PHE A 22 2.00 2.49 5.33
N ILE A 23 2.25 1.31 5.90
CA ILE A 23 2.41 1.15 7.35
C ILE A 23 3.60 1.97 7.86
N PHE A 24 4.76 1.88 7.20
CA PHE A 24 5.89 2.75 7.53
C PHE A 24 5.55 4.22 7.34
N ARG A 25 4.79 4.55 6.29
CA ARG A 25 4.36 5.92 6.02
C ARG A 25 3.53 6.48 7.17
N ILE A 26 2.59 5.72 7.75
CA ILE A 26 1.81 6.11 8.94
C ILE A 26 2.76 6.53 10.07
N ILE A 27 3.76 5.69 10.38
CA ILE A 27 4.72 6.00 11.44
C ILE A 27 5.49 7.29 11.12
N LEU A 28 5.94 7.47 9.86
CA LEU A 28 6.67 8.68 9.45
C LEU A 28 5.81 9.94 9.53
N THR A 29 4.50 9.86 9.39
CA THR A 29 3.61 11.02 9.57
C THR A 29 3.62 11.56 11.00
N TRP A 30 3.97 10.73 11.99
CA TRP A 30 4.07 11.15 13.40
C TRP A 30 5.36 11.92 13.69
N TYR A 31 6.34 11.85 12.79
CA TYR A 31 7.64 12.51 12.92
C TYR A 31 7.85 13.55 11.81
N PRO A 32 7.12 14.68 11.83
CA PRO A 32 7.18 15.69 10.77
C PRO A 32 8.55 16.38 10.62
N GLN A 33 9.45 16.20 11.59
CA GLN A 33 10.81 16.73 11.57
C GLN A 33 11.76 15.92 10.66
N VAL A 34 11.35 14.71 10.24
CA VAL A 34 12.17 13.83 9.40
C VAL A 34 12.13 14.29 7.93
N ASP A 35 13.31 14.41 7.32
CA ASP A 35 13.43 14.70 5.90
C ASP A 35 13.11 13.45 5.07
N LEU A 36 11.90 13.43 4.52
CA LEU A 36 11.36 12.33 3.70
C LEU A 36 12.09 12.13 2.36
N ASN A 37 12.92 13.09 1.92
CA ASN A 37 13.69 12.97 0.69
C ASN A 37 15.09 12.38 0.91
N ARG A 38 15.49 12.12 2.17
CA ARG A 38 16.76 11.47 2.49
C ARG A 38 16.61 9.97 2.66
N LEU A 39 17.69 9.24 2.33
CA LEU A 39 17.80 7.83 2.64
C LEU A 39 17.83 7.62 4.16
N PRO A 40 17.12 6.60 4.70
CA PRO A 40 16.34 5.58 4.00
C PRO A 40 14.85 5.96 3.77
N PHE A 41 14.39 7.11 4.27
CA PHE A 41 12.97 7.48 4.30
C PHE A 41 12.36 7.71 2.91
N ASN A 42 13.16 8.16 1.95
CA ASN A 42 12.73 8.32 0.56
C ASN A 42 12.27 7.00 -0.09
N LEU A 43 12.81 5.85 0.34
CA LEU A 43 12.39 4.52 -0.12
C LEU A 43 10.92 4.23 0.24
N VAL A 44 10.41 4.86 1.29
CA VAL A 44 9.00 4.79 1.68
C VAL A 44 8.21 5.93 1.09
N ALA A 45 8.74 7.15 1.15
CA ALA A 45 8.04 8.36 0.73
C ALA A 45 7.73 8.37 -0.77
N TRP A 46 8.75 8.16 -1.63
CA TRP A 46 8.58 8.26 -3.08
C TRP A 46 7.54 7.31 -3.68
N PRO A 47 7.53 6.00 -3.36
CA PRO A 47 6.52 5.09 -3.92
C PRO A 47 5.11 5.33 -3.36
N THR A 48 4.97 5.86 -2.14
CA THR A 48 3.64 6.09 -1.54
C THR A 48 3.05 7.46 -1.91
N GLU A 49 3.87 8.48 -2.13
CA GLU A 49 3.42 9.87 -2.31
C GLU A 49 2.44 10.10 -3.49
N PRO A 50 2.62 9.48 -4.68
CA PRO A 50 1.69 9.65 -5.80
C PRO A 50 0.24 9.25 -5.48
N PHE A 51 0.05 8.34 -4.53
CA PHE A 51 -1.25 7.88 -4.06
C PHE A 51 -1.82 8.77 -2.96
N LEU A 52 -0.96 9.38 -2.13
CA LEU A 52 -1.36 10.23 -1.02
C LEU A 52 -1.79 11.62 -1.50
N VAL A 53 -1.05 12.23 -2.43
CA VAL A 53 -1.34 13.57 -2.96
C VAL A 53 -2.81 13.74 -3.36
N PRO A 54 -3.41 12.90 -4.23
CA PRO A 54 -4.81 13.07 -4.60
C PRO A 54 -5.75 12.87 -3.41
N LEU A 55 -5.48 11.90 -2.54
CA LEU A 55 -6.36 11.60 -1.40
C LEU A 55 -6.35 12.72 -0.34
N ARG A 56 -5.23 13.42 -0.17
CA ARG A 56 -5.11 14.57 0.76
C ARG A 56 -5.98 15.77 0.36
N HIS A 57 -6.39 15.86 -0.91
CA HIS A 57 -7.35 16.89 -1.34
C HIS A 57 -8.77 16.63 -0.82
N ILE A 58 -9.09 15.37 -0.50
CA ILE A 58 -10.39 14.93 0.00
C ILE A 58 -10.36 14.79 1.53
N VAL A 59 -9.32 14.13 2.04
CA VAL A 59 -9.13 13.86 3.46
C VAL A 59 -7.92 14.66 3.94
N GLN A 60 -8.19 15.80 4.56
CA GLN A 60 -7.16 16.66 5.09
C GLN A 60 -6.48 16.03 6.33
N PRO A 61 -5.19 16.33 6.59
CA PRO A 61 -4.51 15.91 7.81
C PRO A 61 -5.24 16.40 9.07
N ILE A 62 -5.36 15.54 10.07
CA ILE A 62 -6.02 15.86 11.35
C ILE A 62 -4.94 15.98 12.42
N GLY A 63 -4.88 17.12 13.11
CA GLY A 63 -3.89 17.34 14.17
C GLY A 63 -2.44 17.32 13.67
N GLY A 64 -2.20 17.67 12.40
CA GLY A 64 -0.86 17.64 11.79
C GLY A 64 -0.38 16.24 11.38
N VAL A 65 -1.20 15.20 11.58
CA VAL A 65 -0.92 13.83 11.17
C VAL A 65 -1.71 13.48 9.92
N ASP A 66 -1.02 12.96 8.91
CA ASP A 66 -1.64 12.52 7.67
C ASP A 66 -2.26 11.13 7.85
N ILE A 67 -3.60 11.06 7.82
CA ILE A 67 -4.40 9.83 7.99
C ILE A 67 -4.56 9.07 6.66
N THR A 68 -4.28 9.71 5.52
CA THR A 68 -4.48 9.11 4.19
C THR A 68 -3.72 7.78 3.97
N PRO A 69 -2.51 7.55 4.53
CA PRO A 69 -1.86 6.24 4.45
C PRO A 69 -2.67 5.10 5.08
N ILE A 70 -3.42 5.36 6.16
CA ILE A 70 -4.26 4.36 6.84
C ILE A 70 -5.38 3.89 5.91
N ILE A 71 -5.99 4.83 5.19
CA ILE A 71 -7.03 4.54 4.20
C ILE A 71 -6.46 3.64 3.10
N TRP A 72 -5.26 3.94 2.60
CA TRP A 72 -4.60 3.13 1.59
C TRP A 72 -4.24 1.72 2.09
N VAL A 73 -3.84 1.54 3.35
CA VAL A 73 -3.67 0.21 3.95
C VAL A 73 -4.98 -0.57 3.87
N GLY A 74 -6.11 0.04 4.24
CA GLY A 74 -7.43 -0.58 4.15
C GLY A 74 -7.81 -0.98 2.73
N ILE A 75 -7.68 -0.05 1.78
CA ILE A 75 -8.00 -0.27 0.36
C ILE A 75 -7.15 -1.39 -0.23
N LEU A 76 -5.83 -1.36 -0.03
CA LEU A 76 -4.93 -2.36 -0.59
C LEU A 76 -5.09 -3.72 0.08
N SER A 77 -5.38 -3.76 1.38
CA SER A 77 -5.66 -5.03 2.08
C SER A 77 -6.94 -5.67 1.56
N LEU A 78 -8.00 -4.88 1.37
CA LEU A 78 -9.25 -5.36 0.77
C LEU A 78 -9.02 -5.84 -0.68
N LEU A 79 -8.28 -5.07 -1.47
CA LEU A 79 -7.94 -5.45 -2.84
C LEU A 79 -7.15 -6.77 -2.89
N ARG A 80 -6.18 -6.93 -1.99
CA ARG A 80 -5.40 -8.17 -1.86
C ARG A 80 -6.28 -9.36 -1.50
N GLU A 81 -7.21 -9.20 -0.56
CA GLU A 81 -8.13 -10.29 -0.17
C GLU A 81 -9.08 -10.66 -1.31
N ILE A 82 -9.66 -9.67 -1.99
CA ILE A 82 -10.57 -9.91 -3.12
C ILE A 82 -9.86 -10.60 -4.29
N LEU A 83 -8.60 -10.26 -4.58
CA LEU A 83 -7.89 -10.82 -5.72
C LEU A 83 -7.20 -12.16 -5.39
N LEU A 84 -6.50 -12.21 -4.25
CA LEU A 84 -5.53 -13.27 -3.91
C LEU A 84 -5.89 -14.03 -2.62
N GLY A 85 -6.98 -13.67 -1.95
CA GLY A 85 -7.44 -14.35 -0.73
C GLY A 85 -7.80 -15.82 -0.96
N GLN A 86 -8.16 -16.51 0.11
CA GLN A 86 -8.59 -17.91 0.03
C GLN A 86 -9.82 -18.08 -0.88
N GLN A 87 -10.69 -17.07 -0.87
CA GLN A 87 -11.85 -16.92 -1.74
C GLN A 87 -11.63 -15.86 -2.83
N GLY A 88 -10.38 -15.51 -3.12
CA GLY A 88 -10.04 -14.47 -4.09
C GLY A 88 -10.43 -14.86 -5.52
N LEU A 89 -10.78 -13.87 -6.34
CA LEU A 89 -11.21 -14.06 -7.72
C LEU A 89 -10.18 -14.82 -8.55
N LEU A 90 -8.89 -14.45 -8.44
CA LEU A 90 -7.83 -15.14 -9.18
C LEU A 90 -7.66 -16.58 -8.67
N THR A 91 -7.68 -16.77 -7.35
CA THR A 91 -7.63 -18.09 -6.72
C THR A 91 -8.78 -18.99 -7.20
N MET A 92 -10.01 -18.47 -7.29
CA MET A 92 -11.17 -19.23 -7.76
C MET A 92 -11.08 -19.54 -9.26
N MET A 93 -10.69 -18.56 -10.08
CA MET A 93 -10.61 -18.73 -11.54
C MET A 93 -9.61 -19.79 -11.99
N PHE A 94 -8.53 -19.99 -11.22
CA PHE A 94 -7.44 -20.88 -11.61
C PHE A 94 -7.39 -22.21 -10.84
N ARG A 95 -8.29 -22.40 -9.86
CA ARG A 95 -8.38 -23.63 -9.05
C ARG A 95 -9.56 -24.54 -9.43
N VAL A 96 -10.30 -24.17 -10.48
CA VAL A 96 -11.27 -25.01 -11.19
C VAL A 96 -10.58 -25.67 -12.38
#